data_AF-A0A6B3GM75-F1
#
_entry.id   AF-A0A6B3GM75-F1
#
_cell.length_a   1.000
_cell.length_b   1.000
_cell.length_c   1.000
_cell.angle_alpha   90.00
_cell.angle_beta   90.00
_cell.angle_gamma   90.00
#
_symmetry.space_group_name_H-M   'P 1'
#
loop_
_entity.id
_entity.type
_entity.pdbx_description
1 polymer ?
#
loop_
_entity_poly.entity_id
_entity_poly.type
_entity_poly.pdbx_seq_one_letter_code
_entity_poly.pdbx_strand_id
1 'polypeptide(L)'
;PVRDQWLVLTQYDTPDGKIVARRIWLYGRGSGRTALLLSFGAAGRSPAQALPVGATIDAELTPYPGGGQLRAELGEQFGATTAAGPPPGIAAAAAPAVYGNALRDDPWLDAWPVTLRDVIPVPSKDGWQLADAHADTHAETHADAHADAHAFTRADARTGSALPIAPAALSRPGLWKLVALSGGGPVTVFGEIGHRGF
;
A
#
# COMPACT_ATOMS: atom_id res chain seq x y z
N PRO A 1 -11.00 8.49 -21.41
CA PRO A 1 -10.49 9.10 -20.15
C PRO A 1 -11.50 8.86 -19.03
N VAL A 2 -11.07 8.83 -17.78
CA VAL A 2 -11.90 8.77 -16.59
C VAL A 2 -11.58 9.98 -15.74
N ARG A 3 -12.55 10.89 -15.57
CA ARG A 3 -12.44 12.01 -14.63
C ARG A 3 -12.82 11.54 -13.23
N ASP A 4 -11.98 11.85 -12.25
CA ASP A 4 -12.21 11.52 -10.85
C ASP A 4 -11.44 12.48 -9.93
N GLN A 5 -11.71 12.40 -8.63
CA GLN A 5 -10.88 12.94 -7.58
C GLN A 5 -9.83 11.90 -7.18
N TRP A 6 -8.59 12.14 -7.61
CA TRP A 6 -7.47 11.22 -7.44
C TRP A 6 -6.64 11.61 -6.22
N LEU A 7 -6.68 10.79 -5.18
CA LEU A 7 -5.79 10.90 -4.02
C LEU A 7 -4.41 10.35 -4.39
N VAL A 8 -3.36 11.15 -4.23
CA VAL A 8 -1.97 10.74 -4.44
C VAL A 8 -1.48 9.95 -3.23
N LEU A 9 -1.29 8.64 -3.40
CA LEU A 9 -0.97 7.70 -2.31
C LEU A 9 0.51 7.66 -1.97
N THR A 10 1.36 7.60 -2.99
CA THR A 10 2.81 7.60 -2.84
C THR A 10 3.47 8.07 -4.13
N GLN A 11 4.68 8.59 -3.98
CA GLN A 11 5.55 8.96 -5.07
C GLN A 11 6.97 8.54 -4.70
N TYR A 12 7.61 7.75 -5.55
CA TYR A 12 9.01 7.39 -5.35
C TYR A 12 9.72 7.17 -6.68
N ASP A 13 11.03 7.41 -6.64
CA ASP A 13 11.90 7.32 -7.81
C ASP A 13 12.73 6.04 -7.71
N THR A 14 12.79 5.30 -8.81
CA THR A 14 13.58 4.08 -8.96
C THR A 14 14.62 4.30 -10.05
N PRO A 15 15.92 4.17 -9.75
CA PRO A 15 16.94 4.26 -10.78
C PRO A 15 16.88 3.01 -11.68
N ASP A 16 16.95 3.22 -12.99
CA ASP A 16 17.02 2.20 -14.02
C ASP A 16 18.12 2.56 -15.03
N GLY A 17 19.33 2.07 -14.76
CA GLY A 17 20.52 2.39 -15.55
C GLY A 17 20.79 3.89 -15.63
N LYS A 18 20.55 4.47 -16.82
CA LYS A 18 20.76 5.91 -17.09
C LYS A 18 19.49 6.76 -16.95
N ILE A 19 18.38 6.13 -16.58
CA ILE A 19 17.06 6.75 -16.43
C ILE A 19 16.65 6.64 -14.96
N VAL A 20 15.89 7.61 -14.50
CA VAL A 20 15.15 7.54 -13.23
C VAL A 20 13.68 7.45 -13.58
N ALA A 21 13.00 6.41 -13.11
CA ALA A 21 11.57 6.23 -13.25
C ALA A 21 10.88 6.64 -11.95
N ARG A 22 10.00 7.64 -12.02
CA ARG A 22 9.10 8.02 -10.95
C ARG A 22 7.79 7.27 -11.09
N ARG A 23 7.39 6.60 -10.01
CA ARG A 23 6.10 5.93 -9.86
C ARG A 23 5.22 6.79 -8.95
N ILE A 24 4.05 7.16 -9.43
CA ILE A 24 3.03 7.89 -8.65
C ILE A 24 1.77 7.04 -8.63
N TRP A 25 1.40 6.57 -7.44
CA TRP A 25 0.17 5.80 -7.24
C TRP A 25 -0.96 6.73 -6.83
N LEU A 26 -2.13 6.54 -7.45
CA LEU A 26 -3.33 7.32 -7.18
C LEU A 26 -4.52 6.41 -6.90
N TYR A 27 -5.47 6.90 -6.11
CA TYR A 27 -6.76 6.27 -5.88
C TYR A 27 -7.91 7.22 -6.24
N GLY A 28 -8.76 6.81 -7.17
CA GLY A 28 -9.95 7.55 -7.58
C GLY A 28 -11.10 7.34 -6.59
N ARG A 29 -11.56 8.42 -5.96
CA ARG A 29 -12.60 8.36 -4.91
C ARG A 29 -13.97 7.98 -5.43
N GLY A 30 -14.35 8.49 -6.60
CA GLY A 30 -15.64 8.20 -7.22
C GLY A 30 -15.66 6.85 -7.94
N SER A 31 -14.55 6.49 -8.60
CA SER A 31 -14.44 5.26 -9.39
C SER A 31 -13.96 4.05 -8.59
N GLY A 32 -13.34 4.25 -7.43
CA GLY A 32 -12.71 3.17 -6.65
C GLY A 32 -11.49 2.55 -7.31
N ARG A 33 -10.90 3.22 -8.31
CA ARG A 33 -9.80 2.69 -9.12
C ARG A 33 -8.44 3.11 -8.56
N THR A 34 -7.49 2.17 -8.54
CA THR A 34 -6.07 2.48 -8.36
C THR A 34 -5.43 2.69 -9.72
N ALA A 35 -4.60 3.73 -9.86
CA ALA A 35 -3.88 4.05 -11.09
C ALA A 35 -2.41 4.37 -10.81
N LEU A 36 -1.56 4.06 -11.79
CA LEU A 36 -0.13 4.33 -11.78
C LEU A 36 0.23 5.31 -12.89
N LEU A 37 0.83 6.44 -12.52
CA LEU A 37 1.50 7.34 -13.45
C LEU A 37 3.01 7.06 -13.43
N LEU A 38 3.60 7.02 -14.62
CA LEU A 38 5.04 6.88 -14.80
C LEU A 38 5.59 8.15 -15.41
N SER A 39 6.61 8.72 -14.76
CA SER A 39 7.37 9.84 -15.31
C SER A 39 8.85 9.47 -15.35
N PHE A 40 9.54 9.85 -16.41
CA PHE A 40 10.93 9.45 -16.65
C PHE A 40 11.84 10.67 -16.73
N GLY A 41 13.01 10.56 -16.13
CA GLY A 41 14.08 11.53 -16.20
C GLY A 41 15.35 10.88 -16.74
N ALA A 42 15.93 11.45 -17.80
CA ALA A 42 17.13 10.92 -18.44
C ALA A 42 18.40 11.63 -17.94
N ALA A 43 19.52 10.91 -17.97
CA ALA A 43 20.86 11.44 -17.69
C ALA A 43 20.96 12.13 -16.31
N GLY A 44 20.41 11.48 -15.28
CA GLY A 44 20.46 11.96 -13.90
C GLY A 44 19.52 13.14 -13.61
N ARG A 45 18.71 13.60 -14.58
CA ARG A 45 17.66 14.59 -14.32
C ARG A 45 16.47 13.93 -13.62
N SER A 46 15.88 14.65 -12.67
CA SER A 46 14.65 14.21 -12.01
C SER A 46 13.48 14.19 -13.00
N PRO A 47 12.57 13.20 -12.89
CA PRO A 47 11.32 13.20 -13.64
C PRO A 47 10.51 14.47 -13.42
N ALA A 48 9.97 15.03 -14.49
CA ALA A 48 9.31 16.34 -14.48
C ALA A 48 7.99 16.35 -13.70
N GLN A 49 7.22 15.27 -13.80
CA GLN A 49 5.92 15.19 -13.13
C GLN A 49 6.12 14.93 -11.64
N ALA A 50 5.57 15.80 -10.80
CA ALA A 50 5.55 15.64 -9.36
C ALA A 50 4.15 15.99 -8.84
N LEU A 51 3.56 15.08 -8.08
CA LEU A 51 2.28 15.31 -7.42
C LEU A 51 2.48 15.17 -5.90
N PRO A 52 2.03 16.14 -5.08
CA PRO A 52 2.20 16.05 -3.64
C PRO A 52 1.47 14.82 -3.06
N VAL A 53 2.20 13.96 -2.34
CA VAL A 53 1.60 12.82 -1.64
C VAL A 53 0.61 13.33 -0.58
N GLY A 54 -0.56 12.70 -0.52
CA GLY A 54 -1.68 13.10 0.34
C GLY A 54 -2.58 14.18 -0.26
N ALA A 55 -2.18 14.84 -1.36
CA ALA A 55 -3.08 15.75 -2.08
C ALA A 55 -4.12 14.96 -2.89
N THR A 56 -5.29 15.57 -3.06
CA THR A 56 -6.32 15.08 -3.98
C THR A 56 -6.46 16.06 -5.14
N ILE A 57 -6.40 15.55 -6.37
CA ILE A 57 -6.53 16.35 -7.60
C ILE A 57 -7.79 15.94 -8.36
N ASP A 58 -8.53 16.91 -8.91
CA ASP A 58 -9.58 16.64 -9.89
C ASP A 58 -8.93 16.58 -11.28
N ALA A 59 -8.91 15.40 -11.88
CA ALA A 59 -8.21 15.20 -13.14
C ALA A 59 -8.80 14.05 -13.96
N GLU A 60 -8.53 14.09 -15.27
CA GLU A 60 -8.76 12.96 -16.16
C GLU A 60 -7.54 12.03 -16.20
N LEU A 61 -7.78 10.73 -16.06
CA LEU A 61 -6.78 9.69 -16.34
C LEU A 61 -7.21 8.83 -17.54
N THR A 62 -6.32 8.63 -18.50
CA THR A 62 -6.53 7.71 -19.62
C THR A 62 -5.78 6.41 -19.36
N PRO A 63 -6.46 5.29 -19.04
CA PRO A 63 -5.79 4.02 -18.81
C PRO A 63 -5.18 3.49 -20.11
N TYR A 64 -4.01 2.86 -20.02
CA TYR A 64 -3.45 2.13 -21.15
C TYR A 64 -4.23 0.83 -21.40
N PRO A 65 -4.35 0.39 -22.67
CA PRO A 65 -4.96 -0.89 -22.98
C PRO A 65 -4.03 -2.04 -22.57
N GLY A 66 -4.61 -3.13 -22.06
CA GLY A 66 -3.90 -4.32 -21.61
C GLY A 66 -4.52 -4.88 -20.33
N GLY A 67 -4.79 -6.18 -20.29
CA GLY A 67 -5.32 -6.85 -19.09
C GLY A 67 -4.36 -6.66 -17.91
N GLY A 68 -4.88 -6.33 -16.73
CA GLY A 68 -4.09 -6.19 -15.52
C GLY A 68 -3.23 -4.91 -15.39
N GLN A 69 -3.17 -4.03 -16.39
CA GLN A 69 -2.35 -2.81 -16.27
C GLN A 69 -3.09 -1.67 -15.55
N LEU A 70 -2.47 -1.19 -14.47
CA LEU A 70 -2.95 -0.02 -13.72
C LEU A 70 -2.38 1.29 -14.26
N ARG A 71 -1.56 1.22 -15.31
CA ARG A 71 -0.90 2.38 -15.89
C ARG A 71 -1.92 3.30 -16.56
N ALA A 72 -1.76 4.60 -16.35
CA ALA A 72 -2.54 5.63 -17.02
C ALA A 72 -1.67 6.82 -17.44
N GLU A 73 -2.22 7.65 -18.33
CA GLU A 73 -1.71 8.98 -18.63
C GLU A 73 -2.56 10.04 -17.92
N LEU A 74 -1.90 11.06 -17.38
CA LEU A 74 -2.57 12.22 -16.78
C LEU A 74 -3.02 13.17 -17.90
N GLY A 75 -4.32 13.42 -17.98
CA GLY A 75 -4.94 14.39 -18.86
C GLY A 75 -5.13 15.75 -18.20
N GLU A 76 -6.25 16.40 -18.51
CA GLU A 76 -6.59 17.71 -17.96
C GLU A 76 -6.76 17.68 -16.44
N GLN A 77 -6.26 18.71 -15.76
CA GLN A 77 -6.44 18.94 -14.33
C GLN A 77 -7.37 20.13 -14.12
N PHE A 78 -8.41 19.93 -13.33
CA PHE A 78 -9.45 20.92 -13.06
C PHE A 78 -9.23 21.65 -11.73
N GLY A 79 -8.22 21.25 -10.95
CA GLY A 79 -7.78 21.93 -9.73
C GLY A 79 -7.52 20.98 -8.56
N ALA A 80 -7.01 21.54 -7.47
CA ALA A 80 -6.89 20.83 -6.20
C ALA A 80 -8.25 20.72 -5.50
N THR A 81 -8.51 19.58 -4.86
CA THR A 81 -9.70 19.39 -4.02
C THR A 81 -9.30 19.17 -2.57
N THR A 82 -10.29 19.17 -1.68
CA THR A 82 -10.07 18.95 -0.24
C THR A 82 -9.39 17.61 0.01
N ALA A 83 -8.47 17.59 0.98
CA ALA A 83 -7.77 16.37 1.37
C ALA A 83 -8.78 15.26 1.74
N ALA A 84 -8.70 14.13 1.03
CA ALA A 84 -9.52 12.96 1.32
C ALA A 84 -8.87 12.12 2.43
N GLY A 85 -9.72 11.43 3.21
CA GLY A 85 -9.26 10.36 4.09
C GLY A 85 -8.66 9.19 3.30
N PRO A 86 -8.04 8.22 3.99
CA PRO A 86 -7.39 7.08 3.33
C PRO A 86 -8.38 6.31 2.43
N PRO A 87 -7.89 5.63 1.38
CA PRO A 87 -8.71 4.72 0.60
C PRO A 87 -9.26 3.59 1.48
N PRO A 88 -10.41 2.99 1.11
CA PRO A 88 -10.80 1.72 1.69
C PRO A 88 -9.69 0.69 1.45
N GLY A 89 -9.38 -0.09 2.49
CA GLY A 89 -8.39 -1.15 2.44
C GLY A 89 -8.98 -2.54 2.64
N ILE A 90 -8.13 -3.54 2.51
CA ILE A 90 -8.40 -4.95 2.81
C ILE A 90 -7.64 -5.38 4.06
N ALA A 91 -8.05 -6.49 4.66
CA ALA A 91 -7.26 -7.14 5.71
C ALA A 91 -5.91 -7.63 5.15
N ALA A 92 -4.88 -7.66 5.99
CA ALA A 92 -3.56 -8.21 5.67
C ALA A 92 -3.68 -9.64 5.12
N ALA A 93 -4.56 -10.46 5.72
CA ALA A 93 -4.86 -11.82 5.25
C ALA A 93 -5.31 -11.95 3.80
N ALA A 94 -5.98 -10.94 3.26
CA ALA A 94 -6.54 -11.00 1.91
C ALA A 94 -5.52 -10.63 0.82
N ALA A 95 -4.44 -9.93 1.17
CA ALA A 95 -3.50 -9.39 0.19
C ALA A 95 -2.82 -10.44 -0.70
N PRO A 96 -2.39 -11.62 -0.20
CA PRO A 96 -1.75 -12.63 -1.05
C PRO A 96 -2.69 -13.16 -2.13
N ALA A 97 -3.99 -13.26 -1.83
CA ALA A 97 -4.99 -13.69 -2.81
C ALA A 97 -5.21 -12.63 -3.90
N VAL A 98 -5.17 -11.34 -3.54
CA VAL A 98 -5.24 -10.23 -4.51
C VAL A 98 -4.04 -10.27 -5.46
N TYR A 99 -2.83 -10.43 -4.92
CA TYR A 99 -1.62 -10.58 -5.75
C TYR A 99 -1.68 -11.83 -6.65
N GLY A 100 -2.10 -12.97 -6.08
CA GLY A 100 -2.23 -14.22 -6.83
C GLY A 100 -3.25 -14.15 -7.97
N ASN A 101 -4.32 -13.36 -7.81
CA ASN A 101 -5.28 -13.12 -8.89
C ASN A 101 -4.67 -12.24 -9.99
N ALA A 102 -3.95 -11.17 -9.62
CA ALA A 102 -3.28 -10.31 -10.60
C ALA A 102 -2.25 -11.07 -11.44
N LEU A 103 -1.50 -11.99 -10.82
CA LEU A 103 -0.54 -12.85 -11.51
C LEU A 103 -1.16 -13.75 -12.59
N ARG A 104 -2.47 -14.03 -12.54
CA ARG A 104 -3.16 -14.81 -13.58
C ARG A 104 -3.36 -13.99 -14.85
N ASP A 105 -3.51 -12.68 -14.71
CA ASP A 105 -3.69 -11.76 -15.85
C ASP A 105 -2.32 -11.37 -16.45
N ASP A 106 -1.30 -11.22 -15.60
CA ASP A 106 0.07 -10.93 -16.00
C ASP A 106 1.08 -11.71 -15.12
N PRO A 107 1.60 -12.86 -15.60
CA PRO A 107 2.51 -13.71 -14.83
C PRO A 107 3.92 -13.12 -14.67
N TRP A 108 4.20 -11.96 -15.27
CA TRP A 108 5.46 -11.24 -15.11
C TRP A 108 5.37 -10.11 -14.06
N LEU A 109 4.25 -9.98 -13.34
CA LEU A 109 4.10 -8.99 -12.27
C LEU A 109 5.02 -9.25 -11.08
N ASP A 110 5.91 -8.29 -10.81
CA ASP A 110 6.76 -8.31 -9.62
C ASP A 110 5.98 -8.03 -8.32
N ALA A 111 4.99 -7.13 -8.39
CA ALA A 111 4.18 -6.70 -7.26
C ALA A 111 2.84 -6.08 -7.71
N TRP A 112 1.90 -5.94 -6.76
CA TRP A 112 0.57 -5.38 -6.98
C TRP A 112 0.18 -4.38 -5.88
N PRO A 113 -0.40 -3.22 -6.20
CA PRO A 113 -0.75 -2.23 -5.20
C PRO A 113 -1.90 -2.69 -4.31
N VAL A 114 -1.76 -2.47 -3.00
CA VAL A 114 -2.76 -2.82 -2.00
C VAL A 114 -2.81 -1.73 -0.93
N THR A 115 -4.03 -1.37 -0.54
CA THR A 115 -4.29 -0.64 0.70
C THR A 115 -4.68 -1.65 1.77
N LEU A 116 -3.89 -1.75 2.83
CA LEU A 116 -4.21 -2.53 4.02
C LEU A 116 -4.91 -1.63 5.03
N ARG A 117 -6.04 -2.08 5.57
CA ARG A 117 -6.76 -1.39 6.65
C ARG A 117 -6.51 -2.08 7.99
N ASP A 118 -6.58 -1.31 9.06
CA ASP A 118 -6.56 -1.80 10.43
C ASP A 118 -5.40 -2.76 10.72
N VAL A 119 -4.19 -2.43 10.23
CA VAL A 119 -2.99 -3.24 10.48
C VAL A 119 -2.10 -2.62 11.53
N ILE A 120 -1.41 -3.46 12.27
CA ILE A 120 -0.43 -3.08 13.30
C ILE A 120 0.95 -3.59 12.87
N PRO A 121 1.96 -2.72 12.75
CA PRO A 121 3.33 -3.15 12.56
C PRO A 121 3.84 -3.88 13.80
N VAL A 122 4.22 -5.14 13.65
CA VAL A 122 4.71 -5.98 14.75
C VAL A 122 6.09 -6.54 14.43
N PRO A 123 7.01 -6.60 15.41
CA PRO A 123 8.30 -7.27 15.22
C PRO A 123 8.10 -8.78 15.06
N SER A 124 8.95 -9.40 14.25
CA SER A 124 9.00 -10.85 14.01
C SER A 124 10.44 -11.34 14.09
N LYS A 125 10.64 -12.67 14.19
CA LYS A 125 11.97 -13.30 14.30
C LYS A 125 12.91 -12.89 13.17
N ASP A 126 12.38 -12.69 11.96
CA ASP A 126 13.14 -12.41 10.73
C ASP A 126 12.99 -10.96 10.26
N GLY A 127 12.40 -10.07 11.06
CA GLY A 127 12.19 -8.66 10.69
C GLY A 127 10.89 -8.08 11.23
N TRP A 128 10.06 -7.53 10.35
CA TRP A 128 8.79 -6.90 10.71
C TRP A 128 7.65 -7.43 9.86
N GLN A 129 6.45 -7.40 10.43
CA GLN A 129 5.23 -7.85 9.77
C GLN A 129 4.10 -6.83 9.99
N LEU A 130 3.08 -6.85 9.14
CA LEU A 130 1.81 -6.16 9.33
C LEU A 130 0.76 -7.20 9.73
N ALA A 131 0.29 -7.13 10.97
CA ALA A 131 -0.75 -8.00 11.49
C ALA A 131 -2.11 -7.31 11.44
N ASP A 132 -3.17 -8.06 11.14
CA ASP A 132 -4.55 -7.57 11.27
C ASP A 132 -4.85 -7.25 12.75
N ALA A 133 -5.36 -6.05 13.05
CA ALA A 133 -5.75 -5.65 14.40
C ALA A 133 -6.96 -6.43 14.93
N HIS A 134 -7.75 -7.02 14.02
CA HIS A 134 -8.97 -7.77 14.31
C HIS A 134 -8.80 -9.28 14.13
N ALA A 135 -7.58 -9.80 14.22
CA ALA A 135 -7.30 -11.20 13.91
C ALA A 135 -7.99 -12.24 14.84
N ASP A 136 -8.71 -11.83 15.88
CA ASP A 136 -9.42 -12.73 16.79
C ASP A 136 -10.94 -12.62 16.65
N THR A 137 -11.56 -13.50 15.85
CA THR A 137 -12.94 -13.99 16.14
C THR A 137 -13.28 -15.37 15.54
N HIS A 138 -12.31 -16.10 15.00
CA HIS A 138 -12.53 -17.50 14.56
C HIS A 138 -11.48 -18.46 15.15
N ALA A 139 -11.05 -18.22 16.39
CA ALA A 139 -10.42 -19.24 17.21
C ALA A 139 -11.50 -19.90 18.07
N GLU A 140 -11.56 -21.22 17.98
CA GLU A 140 -12.55 -22.10 18.58
C GLU A 140 -12.74 -21.87 20.09
N THR A 141 -14.00 -21.90 20.54
CA THR A 141 -14.38 -21.89 21.95
C THR A 141 -13.82 -23.13 22.65
N HIS A 142 -12.70 -22.99 23.36
CA HIS A 142 -12.38 -23.85 24.50
C HIS A 142 -11.82 -22.98 25.63
N ALA A 143 -12.54 -23.00 26.75
CA ALA A 143 -12.30 -22.23 27.95
C ALA A 143 -10.96 -22.60 28.62
N ASP A 144 -10.23 -21.61 29.13
CA ASP A 144 -10.15 -21.39 30.58
C ASP A 144 -9.47 -20.06 30.90
N ALA A 145 -10.00 -19.39 31.92
CA ALA A 145 -9.60 -18.07 32.38
C ALA A 145 -8.38 -18.14 33.32
N HIS A 146 -7.49 -17.16 33.25
CA HIS A 146 -7.00 -16.43 34.43
C HIS A 146 -6.41 -15.09 34.00
N ALA A 147 -6.86 -14.02 34.66
CA ALA A 147 -6.50 -12.63 34.39
C ALA A 147 -5.20 -12.23 35.09
N ASP A 148 -4.36 -11.47 34.39
CA ASP A 148 -3.46 -10.50 35.00
C ASP A 148 -3.43 -9.23 34.15
N ALA A 149 -3.77 -8.12 34.80
CA ALA A 149 -3.74 -6.78 34.24
C ALA A 149 -2.34 -6.18 34.40
N HIS A 150 -1.92 -5.37 33.42
CA HIS A 150 -0.61 -4.74 33.23
C HIS A 150 0.44 -5.56 32.47
N ALA A 151 0.12 -5.93 31.22
CA ALA A 151 1.12 -6.29 30.23
C ALA A 151 0.83 -5.51 28.94
N PHE A 152 1.85 -4.80 28.44
CA PHE A 152 1.90 -4.38 27.04
C PHE A 152 1.60 -5.63 26.21
N THR A 153 0.42 -5.72 25.61
CA THR A 153 -0.06 -6.96 24.99
C THR A 153 0.92 -7.33 23.89
N ARG A 154 1.81 -8.28 24.22
CA ARG A 154 2.64 -8.97 23.26
C ARG A 154 1.64 -9.75 22.44
N ALA A 155 1.26 -9.22 21.28
CA ALA A 155 0.53 -9.98 20.29
C ALA A 155 1.37 -11.23 19.99
N ASP A 156 1.01 -12.35 20.62
CA ASP A 156 1.57 -13.64 20.24
C ASP A 156 1.10 -13.86 18.81
N ALA A 157 2.05 -14.00 17.88
CA ALA A 157 1.80 -14.18 16.45
C ALA A 157 1.28 -15.61 16.17
N ARG A 158 0.32 -16.07 16.97
CA ARG A 158 -0.32 -17.37 16.83
C ARG A 158 -1.75 -17.16 16.38
N THR A 159 -1.90 -17.30 15.07
CA THR A 159 -3.15 -17.45 14.30
C THR A 159 -3.87 -16.17 13.90
N GLY A 160 -3.15 -15.04 13.83
CA GLY A 160 -3.53 -13.92 12.98
C GLY A 160 -2.64 -13.89 11.74
N SER A 161 -3.24 -13.77 10.55
CA SER A 161 -2.46 -13.64 9.32
C SER A 161 -1.64 -12.36 9.33
N ALA A 162 -0.32 -12.49 9.48
CA ALA A 162 0.61 -11.38 9.42
C ALA A 162 1.37 -11.41 8.07
N LEU A 163 1.41 -10.27 7.40
CA LEU A 163 2.16 -10.10 6.15
C LEU A 163 3.59 -9.68 6.44
N PRO A 164 4.62 -10.39 5.93
CA PRO A 164 5.99 -9.92 6.05
C PRO A 164 6.18 -8.60 5.32
N ILE A 165 6.87 -7.67 5.97
CA ILE A 165 7.33 -6.44 5.33
C ILE A 165 8.61 -6.77 4.55
N ALA A 166 8.61 -6.51 3.25
CA ALA A 166 9.72 -6.81 2.38
C ALA A 166 11.00 -6.08 2.84
N PRO A 167 12.19 -6.70 2.78
CA PRO A 167 13.44 -6.07 3.23
C PRO A 167 13.74 -4.72 2.57
N ALA A 168 13.29 -4.52 1.33
CA ALA A 168 13.43 -3.25 0.61
C ALA A 168 12.61 -2.10 1.24
N ALA A 169 11.53 -2.41 1.96
CA ALA A 169 10.77 -1.43 2.73
C ALA A 169 11.44 -1.11 4.07
N LEU A 170 12.24 -2.05 4.62
CA LEU A 170 13.00 -1.88 5.86
C LEU A 170 14.25 -1.02 5.71
N SER A 171 14.83 -0.94 4.50
CA SER A 171 16.00 -0.10 4.21
C SER A 171 15.67 1.40 4.12
N ARG A 172 14.38 1.75 4.09
CA ARG A 172 13.91 3.14 4.15
C ARG A 172 13.60 3.52 5.61
N PRO A 173 13.72 4.80 6.00
CA PRO A 173 13.24 5.28 7.31
C PRO A 173 11.70 5.17 7.47
N GLY A 174 10.99 4.58 6.50
CA GLY A 174 9.55 4.44 6.46
C GLY A 174 9.00 3.55 7.58
N LEU A 175 9.68 2.46 7.92
CA LEU A 175 9.20 1.57 8.98
C LEU A 175 9.17 2.27 10.35
N TRP A 176 10.26 2.95 10.74
CA TRP A 176 10.30 3.67 12.01
C TRP A 176 9.26 4.78 12.09
N LYS A 177 9.01 5.47 10.97
CA LYS A 177 7.91 6.45 10.88
C LYS A 177 6.56 5.78 11.04
N LEU A 178 6.34 4.64 10.40
CA LEU A 178 5.09 3.89 10.52
C LEU A 178 4.84 3.43 11.95
N VAL A 179 5.85 2.88 12.62
CA VAL A 179 5.79 2.48 14.04
C VAL A 179 5.46 3.70 14.91
N ALA A 180 6.19 4.81 14.74
CA ALA A 180 5.97 6.02 15.51
C ALA A 180 4.57 6.63 15.28
N LEU A 181 4.07 6.63 14.03
CA LEU A 181 2.74 7.12 13.68
C LEU A 181 1.62 6.22 14.21
N SER A 182 1.84 4.90 14.20
CA SER A 182 0.84 3.96 14.70
C SER A 182 0.68 4.06 16.21
N GLY A 183 1.74 4.36 16.96
CA GLY A 183 1.72 4.32 18.43
C GLY A 183 1.34 2.95 18.99
N GLY A 184 1.46 1.88 18.20
CA GLY A 184 0.96 0.53 18.53
C GLY A 184 -0.53 0.29 18.20
N GLY A 185 -1.24 1.29 17.69
CA GLY A 185 -2.63 1.17 17.23
C GLY A 185 -2.76 0.80 15.75
N PRO A 186 -3.98 0.43 15.30
CA PRO A 186 -4.27 0.11 13.91
C PRO A 186 -4.07 1.33 13.00
N VAL A 187 -3.47 1.09 11.83
CA VAL A 187 -3.28 2.11 10.79
C VAL A 187 -3.71 1.59 9.42
N THR A 188 -4.08 2.51 8.53
CA THR A 188 -4.27 2.22 7.11
C THR A 188 -2.99 2.56 6.36
N VAL A 189 -2.49 1.62 5.56
CA VAL A 189 -1.21 1.74 4.85
C VAL A 189 -1.39 1.29 3.40
N PHE A 190 -0.87 2.09 2.48
CA PHE A 190 -0.75 1.75 1.07
C PHE A 190 0.66 1.28 0.76
N GLY A 191 0.77 0.25 -0.08
CA GLY A 191 2.04 -0.30 -0.54
C GLY A 191 1.82 -1.28 -1.69
N GLU A 192 2.85 -2.06 -2.00
CA GLU A 192 2.83 -3.03 -3.09
C GLU A 192 3.18 -4.40 -2.53
N ILE A 193 2.27 -5.37 -2.67
CA ILE A 193 2.55 -6.75 -2.29
C ILE A 193 3.17 -7.51 -3.46
N GLY A 194 4.28 -8.19 -3.21
CA GLY A 194 4.91 -9.09 -4.17
C GLY A 194 5.29 -10.42 -3.53
N HIS A 195 6.06 -11.23 -4.25
CA HIS A 195 6.51 -12.56 -3.78
C HIS A 195 7.32 -12.54 -2.48
N ARG A 196 7.86 -11.39 -2.07
CA ARG A 196 8.65 -11.21 -0.82
C ARG A 196 7.85 -10.64 0.35
N GLY A 197 6.55 -10.39 0.17
CA GLY A 197 5.72 -9.68 1.14
C GLY A 197 5.28 -8.30 0.66
N PHE A 198 4.87 -7.47 1.61
CA PHE A 198 4.35 -6.11 1.42
C PHE A 198 5.44 -5.03 1.51
#